data_AF-A0A2G2DCZ6-F1
#
_entry.id   AF-A0A2G2DCZ6-F1
#
_cell.length_a   1.000
_cell.length_b   1.000
_cell.length_c   1.000
_cell.angle_alpha   90.00
_cell.angle_beta   90.00
_cell.angle_gamma   90.00
#
_symmetry.space_group_name_H-M   'P 1'
#
loop_
_entity.id
_entity.type
_entity.pdbx_description
1 polymer ?
#
loop_
_entity_poly.entity_id
_entity_poly.type
_entity_poly.pdbx_seq_one_letter_code
_entity_poly.pdbx_strand_id
1 'polypeptide(L)'
;MKYSDLLPSPLRFALGLVLALLLLVQGCAQIGSGDAHLKPAKASLQACCTNMEDYPRWYVDMARTVAPAMGTVLSHVAWRSGYLKSRKAAQDAVLDALEPLDIVLVSSKGRRSGQMIPGLFGHAAIYLGTEQELRQLGVWASPKVQSHAKTVRNGHVFIEADARGVHLSKPAIVLNTDAVAILRPRFTGQSQRRRTALDLFGSLGMRFDFLFDVDSPDCTFCTELIHRVMPHLDLPIIEIYGVRTIMPDSVAVSAIRKRGNLTFVGYVRANREGWSQASIGDLANDIGRNWAARQP
;
A
#
# COMPACT_ATOMS: atom_id res chain seq x y z
N MET A 1 37.69 36.09 -43.73
CA MET A 1 36.37 36.71 -43.44
C MET A 1 35.45 35.63 -42.90
N LYS A 2 35.09 35.71 -41.61
CA LYS A 2 34.24 34.72 -40.94
C LYS A 2 32.77 35.13 -41.07
N TYR A 3 31.92 34.15 -41.36
CA TYR A 3 30.47 34.23 -41.58
C TYR A 3 29.69 34.47 -40.26
N SER A 4 30.12 35.40 -39.40
CA SER A 4 29.52 35.59 -38.05
C SER A 4 28.71 36.89 -37.87
N ASP A 5 28.65 37.77 -38.86
CA ASP A 5 28.13 39.14 -38.67
C ASP A 5 26.84 39.49 -39.42
N LEU A 6 25.93 38.53 -39.58
CA LEU A 6 24.63 38.77 -40.20
C LEU A 6 23.47 38.21 -39.37
N LEU A 7 23.29 38.65 -38.12
CA LEU A 7 22.04 38.43 -37.37
C LEU A 7 21.82 39.55 -36.33
N PRO A 8 20.61 40.15 -36.24
CA PRO A 8 20.31 41.25 -35.31
C PRO A 8 20.26 40.79 -33.84
N SER A 9 20.58 41.73 -32.93
CA SER A 9 20.86 41.50 -31.50
C SER A 9 19.80 40.75 -30.65
N PRO A 10 18.47 40.81 -30.87
CA PRO A 10 17.53 40.05 -30.05
C PRO A 10 17.53 38.54 -30.35
N LEU A 11 17.98 38.12 -31.55
CA LEU A 11 18.08 36.68 -31.88
C LEU A 11 19.29 35.99 -31.26
N ARG A 12 20.37 36.73 -30.95
CA ARG A 12 21.57 36.17 -30.27
C ARG A 12 21.26 35.75 -28.83
N PHE A 13 20.36 36.48 -28.16
CA PHE A 13 19.89 36.13 -26.81
C PHE A 13 18.90 34.96 -26.81
N ALA A 14 17.99 34.89 -27.79
CA ALA A 14 17.07 33.77 -27.92
C ALA A 14 17.78 32.45 -28.26
N LEU A 15 18.81 32.49 -29.12
CA LEU A 15 19.60 31.30 -29.47
C LEU A 15 20.48 30.83 -28.30
N GLY A 16 21.01 31.76 -27.50
CA GLY A 16 21.74 31.45 -26.27
C GLY A 16 20.88 30.79 -25.19
N LEU A 17 19.62 31.21 -25.04
CA LEU A 17 18.68 30.61 -24.09
C LEU A 17 18.24 29.20 -24.54
N VAL A 18 18.06 28.98 -25.84
CA VAL A 18 17.68 27.66 -26.41
C VAL A 18 18.83 26.65 -26.32
N LEU A 19 20.09 27.07 -26.51
CA LEU A 19 21.26 26.20 -26.30
C LEU A 19 21.51 25.88 -24.82
N ALA A 20 21.22 26.80 -23.89
CA ALA A 20 21.31 26.54 -22.46
C ALA A 20 20.21 25.57 -21.96
N LEU A 21 19.02 25.59 -22.56
CA LEU A 21 17.95 24.63 -22.27
C LEU A 21 18.19 23.24 -22.88
N LEU A 22 18.92 23.13 -24.00
CA LEU A 22 19.29 21.84 -24.60
C LEU A 22 20.48 21.15 -23.89
N LEU A 23 21.32 21.89 -23.18
CA LEU A 23 22.39 21.34 -22.35
C LEU A 23 21.90 20.78 -20.99
N LEU A 24 20.64 21.01 -20.63
CA LEU A 24 20.02 20.41 -19.44
C LEU A 24 19.31 19.06 -19.71
N VAL A 25 19.34 18.56 -20.95
CA VAL A 25 18.67 17.30 -21.34
C VAL A 25 19.66 16.16 -21.62
N GLN A 26 20.96 16.37 -21.45
CA GLN A 26 21.97 15.29 -21.56
C GLN A 26 22.46 14.83 -20.18
N GLY A 27 21.51 14.47 -19.31
CA GLY A 27 21.79 13.50 -18.26
C GLY A 27 21.71 12.10 -18.86
N CYS A 28 22.85 11.56 -19.29
CA CYS A 28 22.98 10.16 -19.68
C CYS A 28 22.69 9.27 -18.45
N ALA A 29 21.44 8.88 -18.27
CA ALA A 29 21.09 7.76 -17.40
C ALA A 29 21.56 6.47 -18.07
N GLN A 30 22.80 6.06 -17.81
CA GLN A 30 23.18 4.67 -17.94
C GLN A 30 22.37 3.87 -16.92
N ILE A 31 21.28 3.24 -17.37
CA ILE A 31 20.68 2.12 -16.64
C ILE A 31 21.66 0.96 -16.82
N GLY A 32 22.62 0.87 -15.90
CA GLY A 32 23.43 -0.32 -15.76
C GLY A 32 22.51 -1.48 -15.38
N SER A 33 22.30 -2.40 -16.33
CA SER A 33 21.88 -3.76 -16.05
C SER A 33 23.01 -4.46 -15.30
N GLY A 34 23.11 -4.17 -14.00
CA GLY A 34 23.99 -4.86 -13.08
C GLY A 34 23.18 -5.91 -12.33
N ASP A 35 23.46 -7.18 -12.61
CA ASP A 35 23.12 -8.30 -11.73
C ASP A 35 23.76 -8.05 -10.36
N ALA A 36 23.05 -7.32 -9.51
CA ALA A 36 23.48 -7.05 -8.16
C ALA A 36 23.28 -8.32 -7.34
N HIS A 37 24.39 -8.96 -6.98
CA HIS A 37 24.49 -9.92 -5.89
C HIS A 37 23.46 -9.60 -4.80
N LEU A 38 22.47 -10.50 -4.65
CA LEU A 38 21.41 -10.40 -3.66
C LEU A 38 22.04 -10.26 -2.27
N LYS A 39 22.05 -9.04 -1.72
CA LYS A 39 22.37 -8.81 -0.32
C LYS A 39 21.34 -9.55 0.53
N PRO A 40 21.72 -10.10 1.69
CA PRO A 40 20.78 -10.82 2.55
C PRO A 40 19.61 -9.91 2.94
N ALA A 41 18.39 -10.44 2.94
CA ALA A 41 17.15 -9.73 3.28
C ALA A 41 17.21 -8.95 4.62
N LYS A 42 18.07 -9.38 5.55
CA LYS A 42 18.31 -8.67 6.81
C LYS A 42 19.03 -7.33 6.61
N ALA A 43 19.95 -7.25 5.64
CA ALA A 43 20.66 -6.03 5.27
C ALA A 43 19.77 -5.05 4.48
N SER A 44 18.89 -5.55 3.60
CA SER A 44 17.96 -4.69 2.85
C SER A 44 16.95 -3.97 3.75
N LEU A 45 16.56 -4.59 4.87
CA LEU A 45 15.55 -4.06 5.80
C LEU A 45 16.10 -3.20 6.94
N GLN A 46 17.41 -2.92 6.99
CA GLN A 46 18.01 -2.12 8.08
C GLN A 46 17.49 -0.69 8.12
N ALA A 47 17.21 -0.09 6.95
CA ALA A 47 16.70 1.28 6.84
C ALA A 47 15.17 1.37 6.80
N CYS A 48 14.45 0.24 6.82
CA CYS A 48 12.99 0.32 6.75
C CYS A 48 12.41 0.88 8.02
N CYS A 49 11.41 1.73 7.84
CA CYS A 49 10.34 1.94 8.79
C CYS A 49 10.75 2.75 10.04
N THR A 50 11.89 3.44 10.03
CA THR A 50 12.46 4.09 11.22
C THR A 50 12.70 5.60 11.09
N ASN A 51 12.66 6.18 9.88
CA ASN A 51 12.82 7.63 9.66
C ASN A 51 11.78 8.14 8.67
N MET A 52 10.79 8.89 9.16
CA MET A 52 9.67 9.43 8.37
C MET A 52 9.37 10.90 8.68
N GLU A 53 10.17 11.53 9.55
CA GLU A 53 10.03 12.95 9.89
C GLU A 53 10.79 13.85 8.89
N ASP A 54 10.57 13.63 7.58
CA ASP A 54 11.33 14.27 6.49
C ASP A 54 11.03 15.78 6.32
N TYR A 55 9.89 16.24 6.84
CA TYR A 55 9.37 17.61 6.76
C TYR A 55 9.39 18.35 8.11
N PRO A 56 9.49 19.69 8.10
CA PRO A 56 9.32 20.49 9.32
C PRO A 56 7.95 20.30 9.97
N ARG A 57 7.90 20.29 11.32
CA ARG A 57 6.64 20.06 12.08
C ARG A 57 5.51 21.02 11.72
N TRP A 58 5.81 22.31 11.55
CA TRP A 58 4.80 23.30 11.18
C TRP A 58 4.07 22.97 9.86
N TYR A 59 4.78 22.38 8.89
CA TYR A 59 4.20 22.00 7.60
C TYR A 59 3.25 20.82 7.76
N VAL A 60 3.65 19.84 8.59
CA VAL A 60 2.83 18.67 8.91
C VAL A 60 1.58 19.09 9.69
N ASP A 61 1.71 19.98 10.67
CA ASP A 61 0.58 20.47 11.46
C ASP A 61 -0.43 21.21 10.59
N MET A 62 0.03 22.04 9.65
CA MET A 62 -0.84 22.67 8.65
C MET A 62 -1.54 21.62 7.76
N ALA A 63 -0.81 20.61 7.27
CA ALA A 63 -1.37 19.56 6.44
C ALA A 63 -2.44 18.73 7.17
N ARG A 64 -2.27 18.50 8.48
CA ARG A 64 -3.24 17.78 9.34
C ARG A 64 -4.58 18.52 9.43
N THR A 65 -4.58 19.84 9.55
CA THR A 65 -5.81 20.64 9.62
C THR A 65 -6.70 20.48 8.38
N VAL A 66 -6.09 20.27 7.21
CA VAL A 66 -6.80 20.11 5.93
C VAL A 66 -6.91 18.66 5.48
N ALA A 67 -6.42 17.70 6.26
CA ALA A 67 -6.28 16.31 5.88
C ALA A 67 -7.60 15.63 5.44
N PRO A 68 -8.77 15.85 6.09
CA PRO A 68 -10.02 15.23 5.63
C PRO A 68 -10.45 15.71 4.23
N ALA A 69 -10.41 17.02 4.01
CA ALA A 69 -10.79 17.63 2.74
C ALA A 69 -9.81 17.23 1.62
N MET A 70 -8.52 17.34 1.89
CA MET A 70 -7.47 16.99 0.93
C MET A 70 -7.43 15.48 0.66
N GLY A 71 -7.51 14.64 1.70
CA GLY A 71 -7.48 13.18 1.59
C GLY A 71 -8.61 12.64 0.72
N THR A 72 -9.82 13.17 0.87
CA THR A 72 -10.98 12.81 0.03
C THR A 72 -10.69 13.11 -1.44
N VAL A 73 -10.25 14.32 -1.76
CA VAL A 73 -9.93 14.73 -3.15
C VAL A 73 -8.79 13.88 -3.72
N LEU A 74 -7.70 13.73 -2.98
CA LEU A 74 -6.51 13.01 -3.44
C LEU A 74 -6.75 11.52 -3.63
N SER A 75 -7.69 10.93 -2.89
CA SER A 75 -8.07 9.53 -3.05
C SER A 75 -8.60 9.23 -4.46
N HIS A 76 -9.24 10.19 -5.12
CA HIS A 76 -9.80 10.05 -6.47
C HIS A 76 -8.78 10.32 -7.60
N VAL A 77 -7.61 10.89 -7.28
CA VAL A 77 -6.61 11.25 -8.28
C VAL A 77 -5.69 10.06 -8.55
N ALA A 78 -5.80 9.50 -9.77
CA ALA A 78 -4.92 8.46 -10.28
C ALA A 78 -4.24 8.92 -11.58
N TRP A 79 -2.91 8.93 -11.58
CA TRP A 79 -2.11 9.22 -12.77
C TRP A 79 -2.07 8.03 -13.73
N ARG A 80 -2.12 6.82 -13.16
CA ARG A 80 -2.08 5.56 -13.87
C ARG A 80 -2.84 4.49 -13.09
N SER A 81 -3.52 3.58 -13.80
CA SER A 81 -4.01 2.34 -13.19
C SER A 81 -2.84 1.45 -12.78
N GLY A 82 -2.97 0.71 -11.68
CA GLY A 82 -1.98 -0.26 -11.25
C GLY A 82 -1.73 -1.34 -12.29
N TYR A 83 -0.49 -1.84 -12.37
CA TYR A 83 -0.09 -2.79 -13.42
C TYR A 83 -0.81 -4.15 -13.32
N LEU A 84 -1.26 -4.56 -12.13
CA LEU A 84 -2.03 -5.81 -11.96
C LEU A 84 -3.44 -5.71 -12.57
N LYS A 85 -4.01 -4.50 -12.69
CA LYS A 85 -5.42 -4.30 -13.12
C LYS A 85 -5.72 -4.95 -14.48
N SER A 86 -4.79 -4.89 -15.42
CA SER A 86 -4.96 -5.44 -16.78
C SER A 86 -4.41 -6.87 -16.94
N ARG A 87 -3.90 -7.48 -15.86
CA ARG A 87 -3.23 -8.78 -15.90
C ARG A 87 -4.07 -9.82 -15.15
N LYS A 88 -5.03 -10.43 -15.84
CA LYS A 88 -5.93 -11.43 -15.24
C LYS A 88 -5.17 -12.56 -14.54
N ALA A 89 -4.16 -13.15 -15.18
CA ALA A 89 -3.36 -14.22 -14.57
C ALA A 89 -2.65 -13.78 -13.28
N ALA A 90 -2.24 -12.51 -13.16
CA ALA A 90 -1.65 -11.99 -11.93
C ALA A 90 -2.70 -11.82 -10.82
N GLN A 91 -3.90 -11.36 -11.17
CA GLN A 91 -5.02 -11.29 -10.23
C GLN A 91 -5.47 -12.67 -9.77
N ASP A 92 -5.57 -13.63 -10.67
CA ASP A 92 -5.91 -15.01 -10.37
C ASP A 92 -4.85 -15.61 -9.43
N ALA A 93 -3.55 -15.41 -9.70
CA ALA A 93 -2.48 -15.85 -8.80
C ALA A 93 -2.57 -15.27 -7.37
N VAL A 94 -3.09 -14.05 -7.22
CA VAL A 94 -3.38 -13.49 -5.89
C VAL A 94 -4.60 -14.17 -5.29
N LEU A 95 -5.71 -14.24 -6.03
CA LEU A 95 -6.99 -14.74 -5.53
C LEU A 95 -6.95 -16.23 -5.17
N ASP A 96 -6.25 -17.04 -5.96
CA ASP A 96 -6.10 -18.48 -5.75
C ASP A 96 -5.27 -18.80 -4.50
N ALA A 97 -4.45 -17.86 -4.03
CA ALA A 97 -3.63 -18.01 -2.82
C ALA A 97 -4.34 -17.57 -1.53
N LEU A 98 -5.45 -16.83 -1.65
CA LEU A 98 -6.13 -16.24 -0.50
C LEU A 98 -6.99 -17.25 0.24
N GLU A 99 -6.99 -17.13 1.56
CA GLU A 99 -7.96 -17.72 2.46
C GLU A 99 -8.69 -16.64 3.26
N PRO A 100 -9.93 -16.89 3.73
CA PRO A 100 -10.64 -15.96 4.59
C PRO A 100 -9.78 -15.49 5.77
N LEU A 101 -9.77 -14.18 5.97
CA LEU A 101 -8.99 -13.39 6.93
C LEU A 101 -7.52 -13.16 6.56
N ASP A 102 -7.07 -13.56 5.37
CA ASP A 102 -5.78 -13.11 4.86
C ASP A 102 -5.76 -11.60 4.66
N ILE A 103 -4.62 -11.00 4.99
CA ILE A 103 -4.34 -9.57 4.82
C ILE A 103 -3.57 -9.40 3.51
N VAL A 104 -4.02 -8.48 2.67
CA VAL A 104 -3.30 -8.05 1.47
C VAL A 104 -2.75 -6.65 1.69
N LEU A 105 -1.44 -6.50 1.55
CA LEU A 105 -0.77 -5.19 1.50
C LEU A 105 -0.59 -4.80 0.04
N VAL A 106 -0.99 -3.59 -0.34
CA VAL A 106 -1.05 -3.18 -1.75
C VAL A 106 -0.19 -1.94 -2.04
N SER A 107 0.51 -1.97 -3.17
CA SER A 107 1.44 -0.91 -3.62
C SER A 107 0.87 -0.16 -4.83
N SER A 108 0.11 0.90 -4.59
CA SER A 108 -0.64 1.63 -5.63
C SER A 108 0.08 2.90 -6.08
N LYS A 109 1.31 2.78 -6.59
CA LYS A 109 2.18 3.94 -6.94
C LYS A 109 1.70 4.74 -8.16
N GLY A 110 0.74 4.22 -8.92
CA GLY A 110 0.01 4.97 -9.95
C GLY A 110 -1.01 5.98 -9.40
N ARG A 111 -1.37 5.90 -8.12
CA ARG A 111 -2.31 6.84 -7.45
C ARG A 111 -1.55 7.89 -6.65
N ARG A 112 -2.09 9.10 -6.57
CA ARG A 112 -1.46 10.19 -5.80
C ARG A 112 -1.37 9.85 -4.30
N SER A 113 -2.43 9.31 -3.71
CA SER A 113 -2.42 8.84 -2.32
C SER A 113 -1.33 7.79 -2.03
N GLY A 114 -1.10 6.86 -2.98
CA GLY A 114 -0.07 5.82 -2.86
C GLY A 114 1.38 6.32 -2.95
N GLN A 115 1.58 7.55 -3.44
CA GLN A 115 2.90 8.21 -3.48
C GLN A 115 3.19 9.02 -2.20
N MET A 116 2.15 9.43 -1.46
CA MET A 116 2.32 10.22 -0.24
C MET A 116 2.73 9.39 0.96
N ILE A 117 2.33 8.11 0.98
CA ILE A 117 2.71 7.18 2.05
C ILE A 117 4.10 6.61 1.73
N PRO A 118 5.10 6.83 2.61
CA PRO A 118 6.44 6.25 2.51
C PRO A 118 6.45 4.73 2.32
N GLY A 119 7.51 4.23 1.68
CA GLY A 119 7.74 2.80 1.54
C GLY A 119 7.06 2.16 0.32
N LEU A 120 7.03 0.83 0.30
CA LEU A 120 6.49 0.04 -0.80
C LEU A 120 4.96 -0.02 -0.75
N PHE A 121 4.38 -0.41 0.38
CA PHE A 121 2.94 -0.55 0.57
C PHE A 121 2.35 0.70 1.21
N GLY A 122 1.26 1.20 0.60
CA GLY A 122 0.55 2.36 1.10
C GLY A 122 -0.82 2.04 1.69
N HIS A 123 -1.29 0.80 1.57
CA HIS A 123 -2.63 0.42 1.98
C HIS A 123 -2.73 -1.07 2.30
N ALA A 124 -3.76 -1.43 3.06
CA ALA A 124 -4.07 -2.81 3.43
C ALA A 124 -5.57 -3.09 3.27
N ALA A 125 -5.90 -4.32 2.88
CA ALA A 125 -7.26 -4.85 2.89
C ALA A 125 -7.26 -6.27 3.44
N ILE A 126 -8.42 -6.76 3.85
CA ILE A 126 -8.59 -8.11 4.39
C ILE A 126 -9.54 -8.87 3.48
N TYR A 127 -9.15 -10.07 3.06
CA TYR A 127 -10.04 -10.95 2.30
C TYR A 127 -11.04 -11.60 3.25
N LEU A 128 -12.33 -11.35 3.04
CA LEU A 128 -13.42 -11.99 3.81
C LEU A 128 -13.86 -13.32 3.20
N GLY A 129 -13.69 -13.47 1.89
CA GLY A 129 -14.17 -14.63 1.15
C GLY A 129 -15.54 -14.44 0.53
N THR A 130 -15.88 -15.41 -0.32
CA THR A 130 -17.17 -15.62 -0.96
C THR A 130 -18.23 -16.09 0.03
N GLU A 131 -19.50 -16.13 -0.41
CA GLU A 131 -20.57 -16.74 0.39
C GLU A 131 -20.24 -18.18 0.80
N GLN A 132 -19.64 -18.97 -0.10
CA GLN A 132 -19.27 -20.36 0.19
C GLN A 132 -18.26 -20.44 1.34
N GLU A 133 -17.23 -19.60 1.31
CA GLU A 133 -16.20 -19.57 2.34
C GLU A 133 -16.73 -19.04 3.68
N LEU A 134 -17.61 -18.02 3.65
CA LEU A 134 -18.27 -17.52 4.86
C LEU A 134 -19.23 -18.56 5.48
N ARG A 135 -19.85 -19.42 4.65
CA ARG A 135 -20.63 -20.57 5.13
C ARG A 135 -19.73 -21.63 5.77
N GLN A 136 -18.61 -21.96 5.14
CA GLN A 136 -17.61 -22.89 5.69
C GLN A 136 -17.01 -22.37 7.01
N LEU A 137 -16.77 -21.07 7.11
CA LEU A 137 -16.33 -20.42 8.34
C LEU A 137 -17.42 -20.44 9.42
N GLY A 138 -18.69 -20.65 9.05
CA GLY A 138 -19.82 -20.73 9.98
C GLY A 138 -20.36 -19.36 10.43
N VAL A 139 -20.07 -18.29 9.67
CA VAL A 139 -20.52 -16.92 10.00
C VAL A 139 -21.63 -16.42 9.10
N TRP A 140 -21.88 -17.08 7.96
CA TRP A 140 -22.86 -16.63 6.97
C TRP A 140 -24.25 -16.37 7.54
N ALA A 141 -24.75 -17.23 8.43
CA ALA A 141 -26.09 -17.09 9.00
C ALA A 141 -26.22 -15.94 10.03
N SER A 142 -25.12 -15.30 10.44
CA SER A 142 -25.16 -14.19 11.39
C SER A 142 -25.88 -12.98 10.80
N PRO A 143 -26.75 -12.28 11.57
CA PRO A 143 -27.40 -11.05 11.12
C PRO A 143 -26.41 -10.01 10.59
N LYS A 144 -25.24 -9.87 11.24
CA LYS A 144 -24.18 -8.94 10.80
C LYS A 144 -23.71 -9.22 9.36
N VAL A 145 -23.62 -10.49 8.98
CA VAL A 145 -23.22 -10.90 7.62
C VAL A 145 -24.40 -10.82 6.66
N GLN A 146 -25.59 -11.26 7.10
CA GLN A 146 -26.80 -11.26 6.27
C GLN A 146 -27.22 -9.86 5.81
N SER A 147 -27.03 -8.83 6.64
CA SER A 147 -27.25 -7.43 6.25
C SER A 147 -26.45 -7.01 5.01
N HIS A 148 -25.35 -7.71 4.70
CA HIS A 148 -24.49 -7.44 3.55
C HIS A 148 -24.45 -8.58 2.52
N ALA A 149 -25.35 -9.57 2.63
CA ALA A 149 -25.33 -10.78 1.78
C ALA A 149 -25.39 -10.46 0.28
N LYS A 150 -26.24 -9.49 -0.13
CA LYS A 150 -26.32 -9.06 -1.54
C LYS A 150 -24.99 -8.48 -2.02
N THR A 151 -24.30 -7.70 -1.19
CA THR A 151 -23.01 -7.07 -1.51
C THR A 151 -21.91 -8.12 -1.67
N VAL A 152 -21.86 -9.11 -0.77
CA VAL A 152 -20.93 -10.26 -0.86
C VAL A 152 -21.21 -11.09 -2.13
N ARG A 153 -22.48 -11.43 -2.40
CA ARG A 153 -22.87 -12.15 -3.64
C ARG A 153 -22.49 -11.39 -4.91
N ASN A 154 -22.47 -10.07 -4.85
CA ASN A 154 -22.01 -9.21 -5.94
C ASN A 154 -20.47 -9.11 -6.05
N GLY A 155 -19.72 -9.98 -5.36
CA GLY A 155 -18.27 -10.11 -5.46
C GLY A 155 -17.46 -9.13 -4.61
N HIS A 156 -18.08 -8.45 -3.64
CA HIS A 156 -17.35 -7.62 -2.68
C HIS A 156 -16.83 -8.49 -1.54
N VAL A 157 -15.71 -9.14 -1.80
CA VAL A 157 -15.10 -10.16 -0.93
C VAL A 157 -13.91 -9.65 -0.11
N PHE A 158 -13.56 -8.36 -0.25
CA PHE A 158 -12.59 -7.68 0.61
C PHE A 158 -13.30 -6.70 1.55
N ILE A 159 -12.69 -6.44 2.70
CA ILE A 159 -12.99 -5.30 3.56
C ILE A 159 -11.75 -4.43 3.70
N GLU A 160 -11.93 -3.11 3.64
CA GLU A 160 -10.86 -2.14 3.77
C GLU A 160 -11.36 -0.86 4.44
N ALA A 161 -10.44 -0.06 4.98
CA ALA A 161 -10.72 1.28 5.46
C ALA A 161 -9.96 2.28 4.57
N ASP A 162 -10.68 3.07 3.78
CA ASP A 162 -10.13 4.17 2.97
C ASP A 162 -10.93 5.46 3.19
N ALA A 163 -10.72 6.52 2.42
CA ALA A 163 -11.40 7.81 2.60
C ALA A 163 -12.95 7.72 2.63
N ARG A 164 -13.57 6.61 2.21
CA ARG A 164 -15.01 6.33 2.29
C ARG A 164 -15.45 5.71 3.63
N GLY A 165 -14.51 5.47 4.56
CA GLY A 165 -14.71 4.68 5.77
C GLY A 165 -14.44 3.19 5.56
N VAL A 166 -14.92 2.37 6.47
CA VAL A 166 -14.82 0.90 6.38
C VAL A 166 -15.94 0.36 5.48
N HIS A 167 -15.58 -0.29 4.39
CA HIS A 167 -16.55 -0.84 3.44
C HIS A 167 -16.07 -2.14 2.78
N LEU A 168 -17.01 -2.81 2.11
CA LEU A 168 -16.70 -3.98 1.29
C LEU A 168 -16.23 -3.56 -0.12
N SER A 169 -15.31 -4.32 -0.68
CA SER A 169 -14.66 -4.02 -1.96
C SER A 169 -14.50 -5.25 -2.85
N LYS A 170 -14.49 -4.99 -4.17
CA LYS A 170 -14.23 -6.01 -5.18
C LYS A 170 -12.72 -6.21 -5.38
N PRO A 171 -12.29 -7.41 -5.80
CA PRO A 171 -10.90 -7.66 -6.23
C PRO A 171 -10.40 -6.64 -7.25
N ALA A 172 -11.22 -6.28 -8.24
CA ALA A 172 -10.85 -5.33 -9.29
C ALA A 172 -10.52 -3.91 -8.77
N ILE A 173 -10.94 -3.57 -7.55
CA ILE A 173 -10.61 -2.30 -6.88
C ILE A 173 -9.30 -2.47 -6.10
N VAL A 174 -9.25 -3.47 -5.20
CA VAL A 174 -8.09 -3.72 -4.32
C VAL A 174 -6.83 -4.08 -5.13
N LEU A 175 -6.98 -4.89 -6.17
CA LEU A 175 -5.89 -5.37 -7.03
C LEU A 175 -5.58 -4.42 -8.19
N ASN A 176 -6.18 -3.22 -8.22
CA ASN A 176 -5.74 -2.13 -9.09
C ASN A 176 -4.47 -1.47 -8.53
N THR A 177 -3.40 -2.25 -8.49
CA THR A 177 -2.15 -1.95 -7.79
C THR A 177 -0.94 -2.46 -8.59
N ASP A 178 0.27 -2.13 -8.16
CA ASP A 178 1.53 -2.55 -8.80
C ASP A 178 2.16 -3.76 -8.11
N ALA A 179 1.86 -3.98 -6.82
CA ALA A 179 2.28 -5.17 -6.10
C ALA A 179 1.34 -5.50 -4.92
N VAL A 180 1.28 -6.78 -4.56
CA VAL A 180 0.47 -7.34 -3.47
C VAL A 180 1.32 -8.32 -2.66
N ALA A 181 1.45 -8.08 -1.35
CA ALA A 181 1.92 -9.10 -0.42
C ALA A 181 0.73 -9.70 0.34
N ILE A 182 0.71 -11.02 0.45
CA ILE A 182 -0.35 -11.78 1.13
C ILE A 182 0.22 -12.30 2.45
N LEU A 183 -0.42 -11.92 3.54
CA LEU A 183 -0.05 -12.29 4.91
C LEU A 183 -1.22 -13.01 5.58
N ARG A 184 -0.94 -14.16 6.20
CA ARG A 184 -1.94 -15.00 6.88
C ARG A 184 -1.83 -14.89 8.38
N PRO A 185 -2.86 -14.37 9.07
CA PRO A 185 -2.98 -14.44 10.52
C PRO A 185 -3.01 -15.88 11.04
N ARG A 186 -2.29 -16.13 12.13
CA ARG A 186 -2.35 -17.37 12.90
C ARG A 186 -3.34 -17.21 14.05
N PHE A 187 -4.42 -17.96 13.97
CA PHE A 187 -5.46 -18.00 14.99
C PHE A 187 -5.26 -19.20 15.92
N THR A 188 -5.63 -19.06 17.19
CA THR A 188 -5.59 -20.14 18.19
C THR A 188 -6.69 -21.17 17.97
N GLY A 189 -7.76 -20.81 17.25
CA GLY A 189 -8.83 -21.75 16.89
C GLY A 189 -9.97 -21.11 16.09
N GLN A 190 -10.92 -21.95 15.66
CA GLN A 190 -12.04 -21.53 14.80
C GLN A 190 -12.95 -20.48 15.45
N SER A 191 -13.15 -20.53 16.77
CA SER A 191 -13.96 -19.53 17.48
C SER A 191 -13.35 -18.13 17.40
N GLN A 192 -12.02 -18.01 17.38
CA GLN A 192 -11.35 -16.72 17.17
C GLN A 192 -11.56 -16.24 15.73
N ARG A 193 -11.36 -17.12 14.73
CA ARG A 193 -11.60 -16.78 13.31
C ARG A 193 -13.02 -16.28 13.07
N ARG A 194 -14.02 -16.96 13.63
CA ARG A 194 -15.43 -16.56 13.52
C ARG A 194 -15.69 -15.19 14.14
N ARG A 195 -15.20 -14.95 15.36
CA ARG A 195 -15.34 -13.65 16.02
C ARG A 195 -14.68 -12.54 15.21
N THR A 196 -13.44 -12.72 14.78
CA THR A 196 -12.74 -11.75 13.93
C THR A 196 -13.52 -11.43 12.64
N ALA A 197 -14.08 -12.43 11.96
CA ALA A 197 -14.92 -12.17 10.78
C ALA A 197 -16.16 -11.34 11.15
N LEU A 198 -16.87 -11.68 12.24
CA LEU A 198 -18.05 -10.94 12.69
C LEU A 198 -17.72 -9.51 13.17
N ASP A 199 -16.54 -9.31 13.74
CA ASP A 199 -16.06 -8.01 14.18
C ASP A 199 -15.73 -7.13 12.97
N LEU A 200 -15.10 -7.69 11.93
CA LEU A 200 -14.90 -7.00 10.65
C LEU A 200 -16.22 -6.55 10.02
N PHE A 201 -17.22 -7.43 9.93
CA PHE A 201 -18.55 -7.02 9.46
C PHE A 201 -19.18 -5.97 10.39
N GLY A 202 -18.91 -6.04 11.70
CA GLY A 202 -19.36 -5.04 12.67
C GLY A 202 -18.69 -3.67 12.52
N SER A 203 -17.51 -3.59 11.91
CA SER A 203 -16.80 -2.34 11.64
C SER A 203 -17.31 -1.60 10.40
N LEU A 204 -18.16 -2.21 9.57
CA LEU A 204 -18.69 -1.58 8.36
C LEU A 204 -19.40 -0.26 8.67
N GLY A 205 -19.03 0.80 7.94
CA GLY A 205 -19.52 2.16 8.15
C GLY A 205 -18.72 2.99 9.14
N MET A 206 -17.71 2.42 9.82
CA MET A 206 -16.80 3.21 10.66
C MET A 206 -16.05 4.25 9.82
N ARG A 207 -15.92 5.47 10.36
CA ARG A 207 -15.29 6.59 9.64
C ARG A 207 -13.79 6.37 9.44
N PHE A 208 -13.26 6.95 8.38
CA PHE A 208 -11.82 6.92 8.12
C PHE A 208 -11.05 7.89 9.01
N ASP A 209 -9.93 7.45 9.56
CA ASP A 209 -9.00 8.32 10.25
C ASP A 209 -7.96 8.89 9.28
N PHE A 210 -8.07 10.20 9.00
CA PHE A 210 -7.15 10.92 8.13
C PHE A 210 -5.83 11.31 8.81
N LEU A 211 -5.73 11.20 10.14
CA LEU A 211 -4.52 11.46 10.90
C LEU A 211 -3.65 10.21 11.05
N PHE A 212 -4.21 9.04 10.74
CA PHE A 212 -3.56 7.74 10.90
C PHE A 212 -3.11 7.50 12.34
N ASP A 213 -3.94 7.88 13.31
CA ASP A 213 -3.68 7.80 14.75
C ASP A 213 -4.42 6.60 15.36
N VAL A 214 -3.65 5.62 15.83
CA VAL A 214 -4.21 4.40 16.44
C VAL A 214 -4.96 4.65 17.75
N ASP A 215 -4.75 5.82 18.37
CA ASP A 215 -5.39 6.17 19.62
C ASP A 215 -6.76 6.87 19.41
N SER A 216 -7.20 7.10 18.15
CA SER A 216 -8.48 7.72 17.81
C SER A 216 -9.68 6.76 17.96
N PRO A 217 -10.56 6.87 18.97
CA PRO A 217 -11.57 5.83 19.25
C PRO A 217 -12.63 5.65 18.15
N ASP A 218 -13.08 6.74 17.52
CA ASP A 218 -14.30 6.80 16.70
C ASP A 218 -14.08 6.71 15.17
N CYS A 219 -12.84 6.51 14.74
CA CYS A 219 -12.48 6.31 13.33
C CYS A 219 -11.38 5.28 13.22
N THR A 220 -11.12 4.81 11.99
CA THR A 220 -10.01 3.90 11.75
C THR A 220 -9.37 4.03 10.38
N PHE A 221 -8.12 3.61 10.25
CA PHE A 221 -7.44 3.44 8.96
C PHE A 221 -7.06 1.98 8.69
N CYS A 222 -6.53 1.70 7.49
CA CYS A 222 -6.43 0.34 6.96
C CYS A 222 -5.69 -0.67 7.85
N THR A 223 -4.55 -0.32 8.43
CA THR A 223 -3.76 -1.21 9.31
C THR A 223 -4.25 -1.19 10.74
N GLU A 224 -4.89 -0.12 11.19
CA GLU A 224 -5.51 -0.05 12.49
C GLU A 224 -6.79 -0.90 12.56
N LEU A 225 -7.58 -0.98 11.48
CA LEU A 225 -8.70 -1.93 11.39
C LEU A 225 -8.22 -3.35 11.69
N ILE A 226 -7.08 -3.76 11.12
CA ILE A 226 -6.45 -5.05 11.41
C ILE A 226 -6.05 -5.12 12.90
N HIS A 227 -5.40 -4.11 13.44
CA HIS A 227 -4.99 -4.06 14.85
C HIS A 227 -6.18 -4.20 15.81
N ARG A 228 -7.29 -3.51 15.53
CA ARG A 228 -8.52 -3.54 16.34
C ARG A 228 -9.19 -4.91 16.35
N VAL A 229 -9.34 -5.54 15.19
CA VAL A 229 -10.06 -6.83 15.07
C VAL A 229 -9.17 -8.06 15.28
N MET A 230 -7.84 -7.87 15.21
CA MET A 230 -6.84 -8.91 15.40
C MET A 230 -5.69 -8.45 16.32
N PRO A 231 -5.98 -8.05 17.58
CA PRO A 231 -4.97 -7.48 18.48
C PRO A 231 -3.81 -8.45 18.77
N HIS A 232 -4.10 -9.76 18.79
CA HIS A 232 -3.13 -10.86 18.95
C HIS A 232 -2.03 -10.94 17.88
N LEU A 233 -2.09 -10.13 16.81
CA LEU A 233 -1.02 -10.05 15.82
C LEU A 233 0.16 -9.20 16.31
N ASP A 234 -0.03 -8.41 17.37
CA ASP A 234 0.98 -7.52 17.96
C ASP A 234 1.66 -6.66 16.89
N LEU A 235 0.83 -6.02 16.05
CA LEU A 235 1.33 -5.20 14.95
C LEU A 235 2.25 -4.08 15.46
N PRO A 236 3.36 -3.79 14.75
CA PRO A 236 4.32 -2.78 15.19
C PRO A 236 3.74 -1.38 15.10
N ILE A 237 3.41 -0.82 16.27
CA ILE A 237 3.07 0.59 16.44
C ILE A 237 4.37 1.39 16.53
N ILE A 238 4.44 2.46 15.74
CA ILE A 238 5.55 3.41 15.72
C ILE A 238 5.02 4.82 15.93
N GLU A 239 5.88 5.75 16.30
CA GLU A 239 5.53 7.16 16.42
C GLU A 239 6.13 7.97 15.27
N ILE A 240 5.30 8.77 14.61
CA ILE A 240 5.73 9.70 13.55
C ILE A 240 5.07 11.05 13.81
N TYR A 241 5.86 12.11 13.97
CA TYR A 241 5.37 13.45 14.28
C TYR A 241 4.44 13.47 15.51
N GLY A 242 4.80 12.70 16.55
CA GLY A 242 4.02 12.57 17.79
C GLY A 242 2.70 11.81 17.65
N VAL A 243 2.44 11.18 16.50
CA VAL A 243 1.24 10.35 16.28
C VAL A 243 1.65 8.88 16.24
N ARG A 244 0.95 8.06 17.03
CA ARG A 244 1.14 6.61 17.04
C ARG A 244 0.40 6.00 15.86
N THR A 245 1.12 5.25 15.03
CA THR A 245 0.59 4.71 13.78
C THR A 245 1.14 3.31 13.47
N ILE A 246 0.54 2.62 12.52
CA ILE A 246 0.99 1.30 12.03
C ILE A 246 1.23 1.37 10.53
N MET A 247 2.49 1.27 10.13
CA MET A 247 2.86 1.31 8.72
C MET A 247 2.61 -0.03 8.02
N PRO A 248 2.02 -0.05 6.80
CA PRO A 248 1.88 -1.29 6.04
C PRO A 248 3.22 -2.04 5.84
N ASP A 249 4.30 -1.31 5.54
CA ASP A 249 5.63 -1.91 5.41
C ASP A 249 6.16 -2.51 6.72
N SER A 250 5.84 -1.93 7.89
CA SER A 250 6.27 -2.51 9.17
C SER A 250 5.53 -3.83 9.46
N VAL A 251 4.27 -3.95 9.03
CA VAL A 251 3.51 -5.22 9.05
C VAL A 251 4.18 -6.27 8.16
N ALA A 252 4.54 -5.92 6.93
CA ALA A 252 5.27 -6.82 6.02
C ALA A 252 6.61 -7.28 6.63
N VAL A 253 7.38 -6.35 7.19
CA VAL A 253 8.67 -6.63 7.84
C VAL A 253 8.49 -7.55 9.05
N SER A 254 7.40 -7.40 9.82
CA SER A 254 7.09 -8.30 10.94
C SER A 254 6.94 -9.75 10.45
N ALA A 255 6.16 -9.96 9.38
CA ALA A 255 5.98 -11.28 8.77
C ALA A 255 7.29 -11.85 8.19
N ILE A 256 8.10 -11.03 7.50
CA ILE A 256 9.41 -11.44 6.95
C ILE A 256 10.34 -11.90 8.07
N ARG A 257 10.37 -11.17 9.18
CA ARG A 257 11.20 -11.49 10.35
C ARG A 257 10.61 -12.60 11.22
N LYS A 258 9.47 -13.16 10.84
CA LYS A 258 8.70 -14.16 11.61
C LYS A 258 8.45 -13.69 13.04
N ARG A 259 8.13 -12.41 13.20
CA ARG A 259 7.73 -11.80 14.47
C ARG A 259 6.19 -11.75 14.54
N GLY A 260 5.64 -12.14 15.69
CA GLY A 260 4.21 -12.18 15.91
C GLY A 260 3.50 -13.32 15.18
N ASN A 261 2.18 -13.19 15.03
CA ASN A 261 1.29 -14.24 14.55
C ASN A 261 0.93 -14.08 13.06
N LEU A 262 1.85 -13.59 12.22
CA LEU A 262 1.66 -13.42 10.78
C LEU A 262 2.61 -14.30 9.96
N THR A 263 2.04 -15.02 9.00
CA THR A 263 2.80 -15.89 8.08
C THR A 263 2.79 -15.28 6.67
N PHE A 264 3.93 -15.24 6.00
CA PHE A 264 4.00 -14.88 4.58
C PHE A 264 3.41 -16.01 3.71
N VAL A 265 2.47 -15.67 2.83
CA VAL A 265 1.85 -16.62 1.89
C VAL A 265 2.41 -16.42 0.48
N GLY A 266 2.47 -15.17 0.00
CA GLY A 266 2.91 -14.89 -1.36
C GLY A 266 3.16 -13.41 -1.62
N TYR A 267 3.90 -13.15 -2.69
CA TYR A 267 4.15 -11.79 -3.18
C TYR A 267 3.99 -11.76 -4.70
N VAL A 268 3.07 -10.94 -5.20
CA VAL A 268 2.83 -10.76 -6.63
C VAL A 268 3.14 -9.31 -6.98
N ARG A 269 3.93 -9.09 -8.02
CA ARG A 269 4.25 -7.75 -8.52
C ARG A 269 4.12 -7.70 -10.04
N ALA A 270 3.74 -6.54 -10.55
CA ALA A 270 3.69 -6.27 -11.98
C ALA A 270 4.28 -4.91 -12.31
N ASN A 271 4.83 -4.80 -13.50
CA ASN A 271 5.37 -3.58 -14.08
C ASN A 271 4.93 -3.49 -15.55
N ARG A 272 5.60 -2.62 -16.34
CA ARG A 272 5.30 -2.47 -17.77
C ARG A 272 5.62 -3.73 -18.58
N GLU A 273 6.69 -4.42 -18.22
CA GLU A 273 7.23 -5.57 -18.95
C GLU A 273 6.42 -6.85 -18.68
N GLY A 274 5.93 -7.02 -17.46
CA GLY A 274 5.17 -8.21 -17.10
C GLY A 274 4.77 -8.26 -15.64
N TRP A 275 4.57 -9.48 -15.14
CA TRP A 275 4.25 -9.76 -13.75
C TRP A 275 4.97 -11.03 -13.30
N SER A 276 5.17 -11.18 -11.99
CA SER A 276 5.83 -12.33 -11.39
C SER A 276 5.25 -12.64 -10.01
N GLN A 277 5.19 -13.92 -9.66
CA GLN A 277 5.18 -14.36 -8.27
C GLN A 277 6.63 -14.35 -7.77
N ALA A 278 6.89 -13.64 -6.69
CA ALA A 278 8.22 -13.37 -6.17
C ALA A 278 8.38 -13.93 -4.75
N SER A 279 9.63 -14.17 -4.37
CA SER A 279 9.96 -14.78 -3.08
C SER A 279 9.82 -13.78 -1.92
N ILE A 280 9.84 -14.30 -0.69
CA ILE A 280 9.95 -13.45 0.51
C ILE A 280 11.26 -12.63 0.54
N GLY A 281 12.33 -13.14 -0.09
CA GLY A 281 13.58 -12.41 -0.25
C GLY A 281 13.45 -11.23 -1.21
N ASP A 282 12.73 -11.42 -2.32
CA ASP A 282 12.40 -10.35 -3.25
C ASP A 282 11.55 -9.27 -2.58
N LEU A 283 10.53 -9.67 -1.81
CA LEU A 283 9.73 -8.74 -1.01
C LEU A 283 10.61 -7.89 -0.08
N ALA A 284 11.51 -8.52 0.67
CA ALA A 284 12.43 -7.81 1.58
C ALA A 284 13.38 -6.85 0.83
N ASN A 285 13.82 -7.22 -0.37
CA ASN A 285 14.65 -6.37 -1.20
C ASN A 285 13.86 -5.18 -1.76
N ASP A 286 12.62 -5.41 -2.20
CA ASP A 286 11.74 -4.37 -2.76
C ASP A 286 11.37 -3.34 -1.70
N ILE A 287 11.04 -3.79 -0.48
CA ILE A 287 10.88 -2.89 0.68
C ILE A 287 12.17 -2.11 0.88
N GLY A 288 13.31 -2.78 1.05
CA GLY A 288 14.60 -2.12 1.28
C GLY A 288 14.92 -1.02 0.26
N ARG A 289 14.68 -1.26 -1.04
CA ARG A 289 14.91 -0.25 -2.09
C ARG A 289 13.99 0.96 -1.97
N ASN A 290 12.73 0.79 -1.55
CA ASN A 290 11.80 1.91 -1.33
C ASN A 290 12.16 2.75 -0.09
N TRP A 291 13.00 2.23 0.80
CA TRP A 291 13.49 2.94 1.98
C TRP A 291 14.94 3.42 1.86
N ALA A 292 15.73 2.88 0.92
CA ALA A 292 17.14 3.21 0.78
C ALA A 292 17.42 4.69 0.47
N ALA A 293 16.51 5.37 -0.24
CA ALA A 293 16.64 6.79 -0.58
C ALA A 293 16.23 7.74 0.57
N ARG A 294 15.81 7.19 1.72
CA ARG A 294 15.31 7.95 2.90
C ARG A 294 16.33 7.98 4.05
N GLN A 295 17.59 7.65 3.76
CA GLN A 295 18.67 7.88 4.72
C GLN A 295 18.86 9.39 4.91
N PRO A 296 19.18 9.83 6.14
CA PRO A 296 19.20 11.25 6.52
C PRO A 296 20.13 12.10 5.64
#